data_AF-A0A5F2I9N5-F1
#
_entry.id   AF-A0A5F2I9N5-F1
#
_cell.length_a   1.000
_cell.length_b   1.000
_cell.length_c   1.000
_cell.angle_alpha   90.00
_cell.angle_beta   90.00
_cell.angle_gamma   90.00
#
_symmetry.space_group_name_H-M   'P 1'
#
loop_
_entity.id
_entity.type
_entity.pdbx_description
1 polymer ?
#
loop_
_entity_poly.entity_id
_entity_poly.type
_entity_poly.pdbx_seq_one_letter_code
_entity_poly.pdbx_strand_id
1 'polypeptide(L)'
;MKSLAIAFLAGMAVCVTSVADARLDARVMTCDQTQALIKSHRSVVLTTGRNTYDRYVRQFGNECDWPDVPTAASVPTRDGQCRVYRCQEPTFNRSP
;
A
#
# COMPACT_ATOMS: atom_id res chain seq x y z
N MET A 1 -5.53 63.48 -9.24
CA MET A 1 -5.03 62.14 -9.61
C MET A 1 -4.52 61.44 -8.37
N LYS A 2 -5.23 60.42 -7.88
CA LYS A 2 -4.65 59.30 -7.11
C LYS A 2 -5.73 58.25 -6.90
N SER A 3 -5.56 57.18 -7.67
CA SER A 3 -6.48 56.08 -7.91
C SER A 3 -6.68 55.24 -6.66
N LEU A 4 -7.93 55.10 -6.22
CA LEU A 4 -8.32 54.05 -5.28
C LEU A 4 -8.65 52.80 -6.10
N ALA A 5 -7.62 52.00 -6.37
CA ALA A 5 -7.78 50.70 -7.00
C ALA A 5 -8.40 49.74 -5.98
N ILE A 6 -9.69 49.46 -6.15
CA ILE A 6 -10.43 48.45 -5.40
C ILE A 6 -9.85 47.09 -5.82
N ALA A 7 -9.02 46.51 -4.96
CA ALA A 7 -8.42 45.20 -5.18
C ALA A 7 -9.53 44.13 -5.11
N PHE A 8 -9.83 43.54 -6.27
CA PHE A 8 -10.70 42.38 -6.42
C PHE A 8 -10.09 41.18 -5.69
N LEU A 9 -10.62 40.83 -4.51
CA LEU A 9 -10.38 39.56 -3.85
C LEU A 9 -11.23 38.48 -4.53
N ALA A 10 -10.77 38.00 -5.69
CA ALA A 10 -11.33 36.80 -6.31
C ALA A 10 -10.85 35.57 -5.54
N GLY A 11 -11.71 35.05 -4.66
CA GLY A 11 -11.47 33.79 -3.94
C GLY A 11 -11.40 32.62 -4.91
N MET A 12 -10.19 32.09 -5.12
CA MET A 12 -10.01 30.79 -5.76
C MET A 12 -10.46 29.70 -4.79
N ALA A 13 -11.70 29.23 -4.95
CA ALA A 13 -12.15 27.99 -4.32
C ALA A 13 -11.43 26.82 -5.01
N VAL A 14 -10.37 26.30 -4.38
CA VAL A 14 -9.69 25.09 -4.83
C VAL A 14 -10.55 23.89 -4.41
N CYS A 15 -11.24 23.28 -5.37
CA CYS A 15 -11.88 21.99 -5.18
C CYS A 15 -10.79 20.92 -5.07
N VAL A 16 -10.44 20.52 -3.84
CA VAL A 16 -9.64 19.31 -3.63
C VAL A 16 -10.53 18.10 -3.90
N THR A 17 -10.32 17.43 -5.04
CA THR A 17 -10.92 16.11 -5.26
C THR A 17 -10.16 15.13 -4.37
N SER A 18 -10.81 14.67 -3.30
CA SER A 18 -10.30 13.55 -2.53
C SER A 18 -10.30 12.32 -3.42
N VAL A 19 -9.14 11.97 -3.97
CA VAL A 19 -8.93 10.60 -4.46
C VAL A 19 -9.08 9.71 -3.23
N ALA A 20 -10.18 8.97 -3.17
CA ALA A 20 -10.30 7.88 -2.21
C ALA A 20 -9.03 7.03 -2.35
N ASP A 21 -8.32 6.79 -1.24
CA ASP A 21 -7.01 6.15 -1.20
C ASP A 21 -7.01 4.87 -2.05
N ALA A 22 -6.53 5.00 -3.29
CA ALA A 22 -6.66 3.97 -4.28
C ALA A 22 -5.62 2.91 -3.96
N ARG A 23 -6.04 1.86 -3.24
CA ARG A 23 -5.20 0.71 -2.92
C ARG A 23 -4.58 0.17 -4.21
N LEU A 24 -3.25 0.16 -4.27
CA LEU A 24 -2.52 -0.38 -5.40
C LEU A 24 -2.88 -1.86 -5.58
N ASP A 25 -3.09 -2.26 -6.84
CA ASP A 25 -3.43 -3.64 -7.20
C ASP A 25 -2.17 -4.37 -7.67
N ALA A 26 -1.78 -5.44 -6.96
CA ALA A 26 -0.61 -6.24 -7.33
C ALA A 26 -0.77 -6.88 -8.72
N ARG A 27 -2.02 -7.13 -9.17
CA ARG A 27 -2.32 -7.79 -10.44
C ARG A 27 -1.98 -6.96 -11.67
N VAL A 28 -1.78 -5.64 -11.52
CA VAL A 28 -1.35 -4.75 -12.61
C VAL A 28 0.17 -4.49 -12.61
N MET A 29 0.88 -4.92 -11.57
CA MET A 29 2.33 -4.80 -11.41
C MET A 29 3.04 -6.13 -11.70
N THR A 30 4.31 -6.10 -12.09
CA THR A 30 5.17 -7.30 -12.09
C THR A 30 5.53 -7.73 -10.66
N CYS A 31 6.03 -8.95 -10.50
CA CYS A 31 6.55 -9.40 -9.21
C CYS A 31 7.68 -8.49 -8.72
N ASP A 32 8.60 -8.11 -9.60
CA ASP A 32 9.70 -7.19 -9.26
C ASP A 32 9.20 -5.81 -8.82
N GLN A 33 8.23 -5.24 -9.52
CA GLN A 33 7.62 -3.96 -9.14
C GLN A 33 6.93 -4.05 -7.78
N THR A 34 6.19 -5.13 -7.55
CA THR A 34 5.49 -5.38 -6.27
C THR A 34 6.48 -5.50 -5.12
N GLN A 35 7.56 -6.28 -5.31
CA GLN A 35 8.61 -6.42 -4.30
C GLN A 35 9.37 -5.11 -4.05
N ALA A 36 9.69 -4.36 -5.12
CA ALA A 36 10.36 -3.07 -5.00
C ALA A 36 9.52 -2.07 -4.19
N LEU A 37 8.21 -2.02 -4.46
CA LEU A 37 7.26 -1.19 -3.73
C LEU A 37 7.19 -1.59 -2.23
N ILE A 38 7.08 -2.87 -1.92
CA ILE A 38 7.06 -3.33 -0.52
C ILE A 38 8.39 -3.00 0.18
N LYS A 39 9.54 -3.16 -0.51
CA LYS A 39 10.85 -2.84 0.05
C LYS A 39 11.01 -1.34 0.33
N SER A 40 10.55 -0.47 -0.57
CA SER A 40 10.69 0.99 -0.41
C SER A 40 9.81 1.54 0.71
N HIS A 41 8.57 1.07 0.80
CA HIS A 41 7.60 1.52 1.81
C HIS A 41 7.65 0.73 3.11
N ARG A 42 8.35 -0.42 3.12
CA ARG A 42 8.47 -1.39 4.23
C ARG A 42 7.17 -2.12 4.58
N SER A 43 6.03 -1.46 4.49
CA SER A 43 4.68 -1.99 4.68
C SER A 43 3.70 -1.32 3.71
N VAL A 44 2.91 -2.10 2.97
CA VAL A 44 1.95 -1.60 1.98
C VAL A 44 0.69 -2.46 1.98
N VAL A 45 -0.48 -1.84 1.90
CA VAL A 45 -1.74 -2.55 1.65
C VAL A 45 -1.95 -2.69 0.15
N LEU A 46 -2.03 -3.93 -0.35
CA LEU A 46 -2.22 -4.22 -1.77
C LEU A 46 -3.49 -5.02 -1.99
N THR A 47 -4.22 -4.67 -3.04
CA THR A 47 -5.28 -5.51 -3.60
C THR A 47 -4.65 -6.69 -4.32
N THR A 48 -5.12 -7.90 -4.05
CA THR A 48 -4.61 -9.16 -4.63
C THR A 48 -5.72 -10.02 -5.26
N GLY A 49 -6.97 -9.57 -5.19
CA GLY A 49 -8.11 -10.23 -5.80
C GLY A 49 -9.28 -9.25 -6.00
N ARG A 50 -10.43 -9.75 -6.47
CA ARG A 50 -11.58 -8.86 -6.78
C ARG A 50 -12.01 -8.03 -5.57
N ASN A 51 -11.97 -8.63 -4.38
CA ASN A 51 -12.34 -7.99 -3.12
C ASN A 51 -11.34 -8.30 -1.98
N THR A 52 -10.18 -8.88 -2.29
CA THR A 52 -9.18 -9.27 -1.29
C THR A 52 -8.00 -8.32 -1.33
N TYR A 53 -7.57 -7.92 -0.15
CA TYR A 53 -6.40 -7.10 0.07
C TYR A 53 -5.76 -7.52 1.39
N ASP A 54 -4.45 -7.41 1.46
CA ASP A 54 -3.69 -7.66 2.69
C ASP A 54 -2.62 -6.59 2.84
N ARG A 55 -2.09 -6.45 4.07
CA ARG A 55 -0.88 -5.69 4.35
C ARG A 55 0.35 -6.57 4.14
N TYR A 56 1.17 -6.23 3.18
CA TYR A 56 2.45 -6.90 2.92
C TYR A 56 3.60 -6.09 3.50
N VAL A 57 4.60 -6.79 4.01
CA VAL A 57 5.78 -6.22 4.69
C VAL A 57 7.07 -6.72 4.04
N ARG A 58 8.17 -6.02 4.26
CA ARG A 58 9.50 -6.54 3.93
C ARG A 58 9.81 -7.78 4.76
N GLN A 59 10.63 -8.69 4.21
CA GLN A 59 11.00 -9.95 4.86
C GLN A 59 11.73 -9.74 6.20
N PHE A 60 12.68 -8.81 6.21
CA PHE A 60 13.48 -8.50 7.39
C PHE A 60 13.11 -7.11 7.85
N GLY A 61 12.67 -6.97 9.10
CA GLY A 61 12.22 -5.70 9.65
C GLY A 61 11.42 -5.83 10.94
N ASN A 62 10.79 -4.72 11.33
CA ASN A 62 10.01 -4.59 12.57
C ASN A 62 8.58 -4.11 12.27
N GLU A 63 8.07 -4.40 11.08
CA GLU A 63 6.71 -4.03 10.65
C GLU A 63 5.63 -5.01 11.14
N CYS A 64 6.03 -6.16 11.69
CA CYS A 64 5.12 -7.06 12.39
C CYS A 64 5.14 -6.76 13.89
N ASP A 65 3.95 -6.62 14.45
CA ASP A 65 3.74 -6.44 15.88
C ASP A 65 3.86 -7.81 16.56
N TRP A 66 4.43 -7.85 17.76
CA TRP A 66 4.52 -9.10 18.52
C TRP A 66 3.10 -9.62 18.85
N PRO A 67 2.79 -10.92 18.65
CA PRO A 67 3.68 -12.06 18.39
C PRO A 67 3.89 -12.41 16.91
N ASP A 68 3.41 -11.61 15.97
CA ASP A 68 3.46 -11.93 14.54
C ASP A 68 4.87 -11.93 13.97
N VAL A 69 5.09 -12.79 12.97
CA VAL A 69 6.32 -12.86 12.20
C VAL A 69 6.07 -12.71 10.70
N PRO A 70 7.02 -12.14 9.93
CA PRO A 70 6.93 -12.11 8.48
C PRO A 70 6.85 -13.52 7.89
N THR A 71 5.69 -13.88 7.35
CA THR A 71 5.44 -15.20 6.78
C THR A 71 5.24 -15.08 5.28
N ALA A 72 5.90 -15.96 4.51
CA ALA A 72 5.81 -15.94 3.05
C ALA A 72 4.37 -16.22 2.59
N ALA A 73 3.93 -15.46 1.59
CA ALA A 73 2.66 -15.61 0.90
C ALA A 73 2.89 -15.54 -0.62
N SER A 74 2.01 -16.18 -1.37
CA SER A 74 1.98 -16.09 -2.83
C SER A 74 0.79 -15.22 -3.25
N VAL A 75 1.05 -14.24 -4.11
CA VAL A 75 0.01 -13.32 -4.61
C VAL A 75 0.05 -13.26 -6.14
N PRO A 76 -1.10 -13.10 -6.82
CA PRO A 76 -1.12 -12.91 -8.26
C PRO A 76 -0.58 -11.53 -8.64
N THR A 77 0.34 -11.52 -9.61
CA THR A 77 0.89 -10.34 -10.29
C THR A 77 0.67 -10.46 -11.79
N ARG A 78 0.97 -9.40 -12.55
CA ARG A 78 0.79 -9.35 -14.01
C ARG A 78 1.55 -10.45 -14.76
N ASP A 79 2.69 -10.86 -14.21
CA ASP A 79 3.65 -11.78 -14.79
C ASP A 79 3.64 -13.18 -14.14
N GLY A 80 2.77 -13.43 -13.16
CA GLY A 80 2.63 -14.76 -12.54
C GLY A 80 2.28 -14.72 -11.05
N GLN A 81 2.80 -15.68 -10.31
CA GLN A 81 2.70 -15.70 -8.85
C GLN A 81 3.97 -15.08 -8.25
N CYS A 82 3.79 -14.18 -7.29
CA CYS A 82 4.89 -13.48 -6.63
C CYS A 82 4.98 -13.87 -5.16
N ARG A 83 6.21 -14.17 -4.71
CA ARG A 83 6.48 -14.36 -3.28
C ARG A 83 6.61 -13.01 -2.59
N VAL A 84 5.77 -12.80 -1.59
CA VAL A 84 5.74 -11.62 -0.70
C VAL A 84 5.66 -12.09 0.75
N TYR A 85 5.66 -11.17 1.72
CA TYR A 85 5.55 -11.49 3.14
C TYR A 85 4.40 -10.71 3.77
N ARG A 86 3.66 -11.35 4.67
CA ARG A 86 2.65 -10.70 5.51
C ARG A 86 2.84 -11.14 6.96
N CYS A 87 2.46 -10.28 7.89
CA CYS A 87 2.49 -10.62 9.31
C CYS A 87 1.42 -11.67 9.60
N GLN A 88 1.84 -12.75 10.24
CA GLN A 88 0.97 -13.81 10.73
C GLN A 88 1.52 -14.28 12.06
N GLU A 89 0.61 -14.63 12.97
CA GLU A 89 0.97 -15.31 14.20
C GLU A 89 1.68 -16.62 13.84
N PRO A 90 2.88 -16.88 14.40
CA PRO A 90 3.60 -18.07 14.05
C PRO A 90 2.83 -19.30 14.55
N THR A 91 2.55 -20.23 13.63
CA THR A 91 1.85 -21.47 13.95
C THR A 91 2.78 -22.47 14.63
N PHE A 92 3.26 -22.14 15.83
CA PHE A 92 4.09 -23.06 16.64
C PHE A 92 3.26 -24.14 17.34
N ASN A 93 1.92 -24.01 17.37
CA ASN A 93 1.04 -24.85 18.20
C ASN A 93 -0.08 -25.58 17.41
N ARG A 94 0.21 -26.04 16.19
CA ARG A 94 -0.55 -27.13 15.56
C ARG A 94 0.34 -28.37 15.48
N SER A 95 0.71 -28.91 16.64
CA SER A 95 1.00 -30.35 16.69
C SER A 95 -0.33 -31.09 16.49
N PRO A 96 -0.40 -32.06 15.56
CA PRO A 96 -1.58 -32.93 15.45
C PRO A 96 -1.80 -33.75 16.72
#